data_AF-A0A450U5S4-F1
#
_entry.id   AF-A0A450U5S4-F1
#
_cell.length_a   1.000
_cell.length_b   1.000
_cell.length_c   1.000
_cell.angle_alpha   90.00
_cell.angle_beta   90.00
_cell.angle_gamma   90.00
#
_symmetry.space_group_name_H-M   'P 1'
#
loop_
_entity.id
_entity.type
_entity.pdbx_description
1 polymer ?
#
loop_
_entity_poly.entity_id
_entity_poly.type
_entity_poly.pdbx_seq_one_letter_code
_entity_poly.pdbx_strand_id
1 'polypeptide(L)'
;MDSRSFKRNTRANIMKRPRIYTDTSVIGGCLDREFKTGSVALFERFESGSAIMMISEITLSELEGAPPRVRNILTQVPAGNTRYVELTAEAKQLANDYLSEGVVSMKSSADAEHIAIATIHHADVLVSWNFKHIVNLERIRGYNAVNLRQGYPMMEIRTPLEVLTHEY
;
A
#
# COMPACT_ATOMS: atom_id res chain seq x y z
N MET A 1 -5.10 -39.10 -42.68
CA MET A 1 -4.28 -39.30 -41.45
C MET A 1 -3.06 -38.40 -41.63
N ASP A 2 -2.73 -37.41 -40.82
CA ASP A 2 -3.16 -37.04 -39.47
C ASP A 2 -3.13 -35.50 -39.40
N SER A 3 -4.23 -34.94 -38.92
CA SER A 3 -4.46 -33.52 -38.66
C SER A 3 -3.88 -33.16 -37.30
N ARG A 4 -2.80 -32.37 -37.25
CA ARG A 4 -2.35 -31.76 -35.99
C ARG A 4 -2.37 -30.25 -36.09
N SER A 5 -3.55 -29.73 -35.78
CA SER A 5 -3.79 -28.36 -35.34
C SER A 5 -2.85 -28.03 -34.18
N PHE A 6 -1.87 -27.17 -34.45
CA PHE A 6 -1.06 -26.54 -33.41
C PHE A 6 -1.93 -25.49 -32.73
N LYS A 7 -2.73 -25.91 -31.74
CA LYS A 7 -3.45 -24.98 -30.86
C LYS A 7 -2.41 -24.17 -30.09
N ARG A 8 -2.12 -22.95 -30.55
CA ARG A 8 -1.43 -21.93 -29.76
C ARG A 8 -2.28 -21.71 -28.51
N ASN A 9 -1.74 -22.13 -27.37
CA ASN A 9 -2.34 -21.92 -26.07
C ASN A 9 -2.18 -20.43 -25.73
N THR A 10 -3.16 -19.62 -26.12
CA THR A 10 -3.23 -18.21 -25.74
C THR A 10 -3.64 -18.14 -24.28
N ARG A 11 -2.68 -18.36 -23.35
CA ARG A 11 -2.82 -17.81 -22.00
C ARG A 11 -2.74 -16.29 -22.18
N ALA A 12 -3.89 -15.64 -22.29
CA ALA A 12 -3.98 -14.23 -22.02
C ALA A 12 -3.30 -14.02 -20.67
N ASN A 13 -2.17 -13.32 -20.67
CA ASN A 13 -1.47 -12.96 -19.46
C ASN A 13 -2.42 -11.99 -18.74
N ILE A 14 -3.25 -12.50 -17.83
CA ILE A 14 -4.12 -11.65 -17.01
C ILE A 14 -3.16 -10.78 -16.22
N MET A 15 -2.99 -9.52 -16.64
CA MET A 15 -2.18 -8.57 -15.89
C MET A 15 -2.80 -8.46 -14.51
N LYS A 16 -2.13 -9.05 -13.52
CA LYS A 16 -2.61 -9.07 -12.15
C LYS A 16 -2.60 -7.62 -11.66
N ARG A 17 -3.78 -7.13 -11.25
CA ARG A 17 -3.92 -5.78 -10.67
C ARG A 17 -3.14 -5.74 -9.35
N PRO A 18 -2.07 -4.94 -9.23
CA PRO A 18 -1.32 -4.85 -7.98
C PRO A 18 -2.21 -4.28 -6.89
N ARG A 19 -2.11 -4.85 -5.69
CA ARG A 19 -2.79 -4.41 -4.48
C ARG A 19 -1.85 -3.49 -3.73
N ILE A 20 -2.19 -2.21 -3.72
CA ILE A 20 -1.33 -1.14 -3.19
C ILE A 20 -1.96 -0.65 -1.90
N TYR A 21 -1.25 -0.82 -0.79
CA TYR A 21 -1.65 -0.23 0.48
C TYR A 21 -1.24 1.23 0.54
N THR A 22 -2.16 2.12 0.92
CA THR A 22 -1.91 3.56 1.03
C THR A 22 -2.24 4.06 2.44
N ASP A 23 -1.32 4.80 3.04
CA ASP A 23 -1.59 5.57 4.27
C ASP A 23 -2.28 6.91 3.96
N THR A 24 -2.59 7.69 4.98
CA THR A 24 -3.25 8.99 4.83
C THR A 24 -2.41 10.05 4.12
N SER A 25 -1.08 9.91 4.15
CA SER A 25 -0.18 10.88 3.52
C SER A 25 -0.35 10.91 2.00
N VAL A 26 -0.62 9.76 1.37
CA VAL A 26 -0.89 9.68 -0.08
C VAL A 26 -2.18 10.41 -0.43
N ILE A 27 -3.22 10.24 0.38
CA ILE A 27 -4.55 10.85 0.19
C ILE A 27 -4.47 12.38 0.34
N GLY A 28 -3.83 12.84 1.41
CA GLY A 28 -3.53 14.27 1.61
C GLY A 28 -2.67 14.83 0.49
N GLY A 29 -1.72 14.02 -0.01
CA GLY A 29 -0.84 14.36 -1.13
C GLY A 29 -1.57 14.77 -2.41
N CYS A 30 -2.78 14.27 -2.68
CA CYS A 30 -3.57 14.71 -3.84
C CYS A 30 -3.91 16.22 -3.82
N LEU A 31 -3.86 16.84 -2.65
CA LEU A 31 -4.17 18.26 -2.43
C LEU A 31 -2.95 19.08 -1.98
N ASP A 32 -1.81 18.43 -1.76
CA ASP A 32 -0.56 19.08 -1.38
C ASP A 32 0.29 19.38 -2.61
N ARG A 33 0.82 20.60 -2.74
CA ARG A 33 1.55 21.03 -3.95
C ARG A 33 2.78 20.17 -4.24
N GLU A 34 3.51 19.73 -3.22
CA GLU A 34 4.75 18.97 -3.37
C GLU A 34 4.46 17.52 -3.78
N PHE A 35 3.43 16.92 -3.18
CA PHE A 35 3.11 15.51 -3.34
C PHE A 35 2.05 15.21 -4.40
N LYS A 36 1.42 16.25 -4.96
CA LYS A 36 0.28 16.16 -5.89
C LYS A 36 0.52 15.22 -7.05
N THR A 37 1.62 15.39 -7.77
CA THR A 37 1.85 14.68 -9.04
C THR A 37 1.84 13.17 -8.83
N GLY A 38 2.58 12.66 -7.85
CA GLY A 38 2.65 11.23 -7.57
C GLY A 38 1.35 10.68 -6.99
N SER A 39 0.73 11.41 -6.04
CA SER A 39 -0.53 10.98 -5.43
C SER A 39 -1.69 10.94 -6.44
N VAL A 40 -1.86 11.98 -7.27
CA VAL A 40 -2.93 12.04 -8.28
C VAL A 40 -2.74 10.93 -9.30
N ALA A 41 -1.53 10.74 -9.85
CA ALA A 41 -1.27 9.67 -10.81
C ALA A 41 -1.52 8.27 -10.22
N LEU A 42 -1.24 8.07 -8.92
CA LEU A 42 -1.57 6.81 -8.24
C LEU A 42 -3.09 6.64 -8.08
N PHE A 43 -3.83 7.69 -7.76
CA PHE A 43 -5.29 7.65 -7.68
C PHE A 43 -5.94 7.36 -9.03
N GLU A 44 -5.44 7.94 -10.13
CA GLU A 44 -5.88 7.63 -11.50
C GLU A 44 -5.75 6.12 -11.83
N ARG A 45 -4.72 5.44 -11.28
CA ARG A 45 -4.57 3.98 -11.43
C ARG A 45 -5.63 3.20 -10.67
N PHE A 46 -6.04 3.67 -9.50
CA PHE A 46 -7.13 3.07 -8.74
C PHE A 46 -8.48 3.32 -9.40
N GLU A 47 -8.71 4.52 -9.90
CA GLU A 47 -9.92 4.90 -10.64
C GLU A 47 -10.10 4.04 -11.90
N SER A 48 -9.06 3.92 -12.71
CA SER A 48 -9.05 3.10 -13.94
C SER A 48 -9.13 1.59 -13.68
N GLY A 49 -8.88 1.16 -12.44
CA GLY A 49 -8.82 -0.26 -12.08
C GLY A 49 -7.52 -0.95 -12.52
N SER A 50 -6.51 -0.20 -12.96
CA SER A 50 -5.18 -0.77 -13.24
C SER A 50 -4.44 -1.19 -11.95
N ALA A 51 -4.87 -0.72 -10.78
CA ALA A 51 -4.47 -1.18 -9.47
C ALA A 51 -5.68 -1.38 -8.53
N ILE A 52 -5.47 -2.06 -7.41
CA ILE A 52 -6.43 -2.17 -6.29
C ILE A 52 -5.90 -1.31 -5.16
N MET A 53 -6.70 -0.35 -4.70
CA MET A 53 -6.40 0.44 -3.51
C MET A 53 -6.73 -0.38 -2.26
N MET A 54 -5.77 -0.54 -1.35
CA MET A 54 -6.00 -1.08 -0.01
C MET A 54 -5.92 0.06 1.00
N ILE A 55 -6.98 0.22 1.78
CA ILE A 55 -7.06 1.21 2.85
C ILE A 55 -7.53 0.54 4.14
N SER A 56 -6.96 0.98 5.26
CA SER A 56 -7.28 0.37 6.56
C SER A 56 -8.27 1.19 7.36
N GLU A 57 -8.85 0.57 8.38
CA GLU A 57 -9.62 1.30 9.39
C GLU A 57 -8.79 2.40 10.09
N ILE A 58 -7.47 2.21 10.26
CA ILE A 58 -6.56 3.24 10.77
C ILE A 58 -6.56 4.44 9.83
N THR A 59 -6.38 4.19 8.53
CA THR A 59 -6.42 5.24 7.50
C THR A 59 -7.74 6.02 7.56
N LEU A 60 -8.87 5.33 7.77
CA LEU A 60 -10.18 5.96 7.90
C LEU A 60 -10.30 6.80 9.18
N SER A 61 -9.82 6.27 10.32
CA SER A 61 -9.84 6.97 11.61
C SER A 61 -8.99 8.24 11.57
N GLU A 62 -7.79 8.18 10.98
CA GLU A 62 -6.93 9.35 10.78
C GLU A 62 -7.58 10.44 9.91
N LEU A 63 -8.48 10.04 9.00
CA LEU A 63 -9.22 10.96 8.13
C LEU A 63 -10.48 11.55 8.76
N GLU A 64 -10.96 11.07 9.92
CA GLU A 64 -12.19 11.56 10.54
C GLU A 64 -12.13 13.07 10.82
N GLY A 65 -10.97 13.56 11.25
CA GLY A 65 -10.69 14.98 11.49
C GLY A 65 -10.33 15.79 10.24
N ALA A 66 -10.19 15.15 9.08
CA ALA A 66 -9.71 15.80 7.87
C ALA A 66 -10.82 16.63 7.18
N PRO A 67 -10.45 17.73 6.49
CA PRO A 67 -11.39 18.51 5.69
C PRO A 67 -12.18 17.63 4.70
N PRO A 68 -13.47 17.93 4.44
CA PRO A 68 -14.29 17.12 3.52
C PRO A 68 -13.64 16.87 2.16
N ARG A 69 -12.92 17.88 1.63
CA ARG A 69 -12.19 17.75 0.36
C ARG A 69 -11.14 16.63 0.34
N VAL A 70 -10.50 16.34 1.49
CA VAL A 70 -9.50 15.26 1.62
C VAL A 70 -10.21 13.92 1.65
N ARG A 71 -11.29 13.81 2.45
CA ARG A 71 -12.11 12.59 2.55
C ARG A 71 -12.76 12.21 1.21
N ASN A 72 -13.19 13.21 0.44
CA ASN A 72 -13.83 13.02 -0.87
C ASN A 72 -12.86 12.48 -1.95
N ILE A 73 -11.54 12.47 -1.71
CA ILE A 73 -10.60 11.83 -2.64
C ILE A 73 -10.88 10.32 -2.72
N LEU A 74 -11.21 9.68 -1.59
CA LEU A 74 -11.53 8.25 -1.56
C LEU A 74 -12.77 7.88 -2.38
N THR A 75 -13.70 8.83 -2.59
CA THR A 75 -14.93 8.56 -3.36
C THR A 75 -14.70 8.53 -4.86
N GLN A 76 -13.52 8.94 -5.33
CA GLN A 76 -13.14 8.88 -6.74
C GLN A 76 -12.89 7.42 -7.16
N VAL A 77 -12.40 6.59 -6.25
CA VAL A 77 -12.06 5.19 -6.53
C VAL A 77 -13.32 4.31 -6.48
N PRO A 78 -13.66 3.58 -7.55
CA PRO A 78 -14.80 2.67 -7.55
C PRO A 78 -14.69 1.61 -6.46
N ALA A 79 -15.81 1.23 -5.83
CA ALA A 79 -15.83 0.22 -4.78
C ALA A 79 -15.21 -1.13 -5.21
N GLY A 80 -15.36 -1.52 -6.49
CA GLY A 80 -14.73 -2.72 -7.05
C GLY A 80 -13.20 -2.64 -7.18
N ASN A 81 -12.62 -1.45 -6.98
CA ASN A 81 -11.19 -1.17 -7.01
C ASN A 81 -10.62 -0.86 -5.62
N THR A 82 -11.46 -0.88 -4.58
CA THR A 82 -11.08 -0.61 -3.19
C THR A 82 -11.21 -1.86 -2.34
N ARG A 83 -10.23 -2.11 -1.49
CA ARG A 83 -10.26 -3.14 -0.45
C ARG A 83 -10.04 -2.49 0.90
N TYR A 84 -11.03 -2.64 1.77
CA TYR A 84 -10.91 -2.25 3.17
C TYR A 84 -10.25 -3.39 3.94
N VAL A 85 -9.26 -3.06 4.77
CA VAL A 85 -8.54 -4.03 5.60
C VAL A 85 -8.53 -3.63 7.07
N GLU A 86 -8.62 -4.63 7.95
CA GLU A 86 -8.76 -4.43 9.39
C GLU A 86 -7.41 -4.55 10.10
N LEU A 87 -7.28 -3.88 11.25
CA LEU A 87 -6.19 -4.08 12.19
C LEU A 87 -6.49 -5.32 13.04
N THR A 88 -6.12 -6.49 12.50
CA THR A 88 -6.28 -7.78 13.18
C THR A 88 -5.36 -7.89 14.40
N ALA A 89 -5.64 -8.85 15.29
CA ALA A 89 -4.76 -9.14 16.43
C ALA A 89 -3.34 -9.52 15.99
N GLU A 90 -3.22 -10.24 14.86
CA GLU A 90 -1.94 -10.61 14.25
C GLU A 90 -1.18 -9.37 13.75
N ALA A 91 -1.86 -8.44 13.07
CA ALA A 91 -1.26 -7.18 12.64
C ALA A 91 -0.84 -6.31 13.83
N LYS A 92 -1.64 -6.25 14.91
CA LYS A 92 -1.26 -5.56 16.16
C LYS A 92 -0.01 -6.18 16.77
N GLN A 93 0.08 -7.51 16.81
CA GLN A 93 1.25 -8.18 17.35
C GLN A 93 2.50 -7.88 16.52
N LEU A 94 2.41 -7.96 15.18
CA LEU A 94 3.52 -7.64 14.30
C LEU A 94 3.96 -6.16 14.43
N ALA A 95 3.02 -5.23 14.60
CA ALA A 95 3.33 -3.83 14.88
C ALA A 95 4.07 -3.66 16.21
N ASN A 96 3.64 -4.37 17.27
CA ASN A 96 4.32 -4.38 18.56
C ASN A 96 5.74 -4.95 18.46
N ASP A 97 5.94 -5.96 17.62
CA ASP A 97 7.27 -6.53 17.40
C ASP A 97 8.21 -5.48 16.79
N TYR A 98 7.76 -4.70 15.79
CA TYR A 98 8.55 -3.58 15.23
C TYR A 98 8.97 -2.56 16.29
N LEU A 99 8.06 -2.24 17.22
CA LEU A 99 8.31 -1.31 18.31
C LEU A 99 9.31 -1.88 19.33
N SER A 100 9.13 -3.15 19.71
CA SER A 100 9.99 -3.84 20.68
C SER A 100 11.44 -3.99 20.18
N GLU A 101 11.60 -4.12 18.86
CA GLU A 101 12.89 -4.25 18.18
C GLU A 101 13.51 -2.89 17.85
N GLY A 102 12.87 -1.79 18.26
CA GLY A 102 13.38 -0.44 18.06
C GLY A 102 13.37 0.02 16.60
N VAL A 103 12.64 -0.68 15.72
CA VAL A 103 12.50 -0.28 14.32
C VAL A 103 11.83 1.07 14.23
N VAL A 104 10.88 1.39 15.09
CA VAL A 104 10.38 2.76 15.34
C VAL A 104 10.05 2.93 16.81
N SER A 105 9.92 4.18 17.26
CA SER A 105 9.57 4.49 18.64
C SER A 105 8.09 4.26 18.91
N MET A 106 7.71 4.07 20.18
CA MET A 106 6.31 4.00 20.63
C MET A 106 5.42 5.17 20.16
N LYS A 107 6.01 6.35 19.90
CA LYS A 107 5.28 7.53 19.39
C LYS A 107 4.85 7.38 17.93
N SER A 108 5.40 6.41 17.21
CA SER A 108 5.15 6.10 15.80
C SER A 108 4.42 4.75 15.68
N SER A 109 3.55 4.42 16.64
CA SER A 109 2.82 3.15 16.62
C SER A 109 1.89 3.04 15.41
N ALA A 110 1.21 4.13 15.03
CA ALA A 110 0.35 4.16 13.83
C ALA A 110 1.14 3.84 12.55
N ASP A 111 2.37 4.36 12.42
CA ASP A 111 3.27 4.01 11.31
C ASP A 111 3.55 2.50 11.32
N ALA A 112 3.93 1.93 12.47
CA ALA A 112 4.18 0.49 12.61
C ALA A 112 2.95 -0.36 12.25
N GLU A 113 1.76 0.08 12.63
CA GLU A 113 0.49 -0.59 12.30
C GLU A 113 0.20 -0.55 10.79
N HIS A 114 0.45 0.55 10.08
CA HIS A 114 0.32 0.60 8.62
C HIS A 114 1.18 -0.47 7.92
N ILE A 115 2.47 -0.58 8.30
CA ILE A 115 3.36 -1.61 7.73
C ILE A 115 2.85 -3.02 8.09
N ALA A 116 2.42 -3.24 9.33
CA ALA A 116 1.94 -4.55 9.77
C ALA A 116 0.67 -4.98 9.05
N ILE A 117 -0.32 -4.09 8.92
CA ILE A 117 -1.56 -4.36 8.18
C ILE A 117 -1.24 -4.67 6.72
N ALA A 118 -0.41 -3.87 6.06
CA ALA A 118 -0.02 -4.15 4.68
C ALA A 118 0.64 -5.54 4.55
N THR A 119 1.45 -5.94 5.52
CA THR A 119 2.15 -7.24 5.55
C THR A 119 1.17 -8.40 5.72
N ILE A 120 0.33 -8.34 6.75
CA ILE A 120 -0.65 -9.38 7.09
C ILE A 120 -1.68 -9.56 5.98
N HIS A 121 -2.13 -8.47 5.35
CA HIS A 121 -3.11 -8.53 4.26
C HIS A 121 -2.48 -8.73 2.88
N HIS A 122 -1.17 -9.02 2.84
CA HIS A 122 -0.41 -9.34 1.63
C HIS A 122 -0.56 -8.29 0.53
N ALA A 123 -0.43 -7.00 0.89
CA ALA A 123 -0.26 -5.95 -0.09
C ALA A 123 0.96 -6.27 -0.96
N ASP A 124 0.86 -5.99 -2.26
CA ASP A 124 1.98 -6.17 -3.17
C ASP A 124 3.03 -5.05 -2.99
N VAL A 125 2.60 -3.87 -2.52
CA VAL A 125 3.44 -2.74 -2.11
C VAL A 125 2.69 -1.83 -1.13
N LEU A 126 3.38 -1.29 -0.14
CA LEU A 126 2.93 -0.16 0.67
C LEU A 126 3.48 1.14 0.09
N VAL A 127 2.61 2.14 -0.06
CA VAL A 127 2.95 3.44 -0.60
C VAL A 127 2.66 4.55 0.41
N SER A 128 3.63 5.43 0.61
CA SER A 128 3.58 6.53 1.59
C SER A 128 4.46 7.71 1.18
N TRP A 129 4.17 8.89 1.71
CA TRP A 129 5.03 10.08 1.72
C TRP A 129 5.71 10.31 3.07
N ASN A 130 5.52 9.44 4.07
CA ASN A 130 6.21 9.53 5.35
C ASN A 130 7.66 9.04 5.23
N PHE A 131 8.55 9.95 4.80
CA PHE A 131 9.99 9.70 4.65
C PHE A 131 10.73 9.42 5.95
N LYS A 132 10.15 9.76 7.09
CA LYS A 132 10.81 9.66 8.40
C LYS A 132 10.66 8.28 9.01
N HIS A 133 9.46 7.71 8.94
CA HIS A 133 9.12 6.48 9.66
C HIS A 133 8.77 5.31 8.74
N ILE A 134 8.26 5.57 7.54
CA ILE A 134 7.79 4.52 6.63
C ILE A 134 8.78 4.31 5.48
N VAL A 135 9.05 5.34 4.68
CA VAL A 135 9.87 5.24 3.44
C VAL A 135 11.38 5.35 3.73
N ASN A 136 11.78 5.40 5.00
CA ASN A 136 13.19 5.48 5.37
C ASN A 136 13.90 4.12 5.16
N LEU A 137 15.00 4.10 4.40
CA LEU A 137 15.72 2.87 4.04
C LEU A 137 16.14 2.00 5.24
N GLU A 138 16.64 2.61 6.33
CA GLU A 138 17.05 1.85 7.51
C GLU A 138 15.84 1.24 8.23
N ARG A 139 14.73 1.98 8.29
CA ARG A 139 13.46 1.52 8.85
C ARG A 139 12.88 0.38 8.03
N ILE A 140 12.82 0.51 6.70
CA ILE A 140 12.39 -0.55 5.77
C ILE A 140 13.18 -1.84 6.00
N ARG A 141 14.50 -1.75 6.15
CA ARG A 141 15.34 -2.91 6.47
C ARG A 141 14.98 -3.51 7.83
N GLY A 142 14.76 -2.66 8.84
CA GLY A 142 14.32 -3.09 10.16
C GLY A 142 12.98 -3.82 10.14
N TYR A 143 11.97 -3.25 9.48
CA TYR A 143 10.64 -3.86 9.35
C TYR A 143 10.76 -5.23 8.67
N ASN A 144 11.48 -5.29 7.54
CA ASN A 144 11.64 -6.53 6.80
C ASN A 144 12.47 -7.58 7.55
N ALA A 145 13.45 -7.17 8.37
CA ALA A 145 14.16 -8.09 9.25
C ALA A 145 13.22 -8.72 10.31
N VAL A 146 12.32 -7.92 10.89
CA VAL A 146 11.29 -8.43 11.80
C VAL A 146 10.33 -9.36 11.06
N ASN A 147 9.81 -8.95 9.89
CA ASN A 147 8.91 -9.76 9.08
C ASN A 147 9.46 -11.15 8.83
N LEU A 148 10.69 -11.22 8.30
CA LEU A 148 11.34 -12.48 7.96
C LEU A 148 11.54 -13.37 9.18
N ARG A 149 11.92 -12.80 10.33
CA ARG A 149 12.06 -13.56 11.59
C ARG A 149 10.73 -14.12 12.09
N GLN A 150 9.64 -13.39 11.89
CA GLN A 150 8.29 -13.84 12.23
C GLN A 150 7.63 -14.71 11.13
N GLY A 151 8.35 -15.03 10.05
CA GLY A 151 7.86 -15.88 8.97
C GLY A 151 6.99 -15.18 7.93
N TYR A 152 6.92 -13.85 7.96
CA TYR A 152 6.20 -13.04 6.97
C TYR A 152 7.11 -12.67 5.78
N PRO A 153 6.53 -12.45 4.58
CA PRO A 153 7.28 -11.95 3.44
C PRO A 153 7.79 -10.52 3.69
N MET A 154 8.81 -10.13 2.92
CA MET A 154 9.23 -8.74 2.88
C MET A 154 8.10 -7.88 2.30
N MET A 155 7.88 -6.72 2.92
CA MET A 155 7.01 -5.67 2.40
C MET A 155 7.84 -4.72 1.53
N GLU A 156 7.42 -4.58 0.28
CA GLU A 156 7.91 -3.52 -0.58
C GLU A 156 7.31 -2.19 -0.13
N ILE A 157 8.15 -1.19 0.14
CA ILE A 157 7.73 0.13 0.63
C ILE A 157 8.30 1.20 -0.28
N ARG A 158 7.45 2.04 -0.87
CA ARG A 158 7.81 3.00 -1.91
C ARG A 158 7.07 4.33 -1.77
N THR A 159 7.60 5.36 -2.42
CA THR A 159 6.82 6.57 -2.71
C THR A 159 5.84 6.34 -3.86
N PRO A 160 4.77 7.16 -4.00
CA PRO A 160 3.87 7.08 -5.15
C PRO A 160 4.58 7.17 -6.49
N LEU A 161 5.61 8.01 -6.63
CA LEU A 161 6.33 8.18 -7.89
C LEU A 161 7.07 6.91 -8.33
N GLU A 162 7.64 6.17 -7.39
CA GLU A 162 8.40 4.94 -7.68
C GLU A 162 7.53 3.79 -8.17
N VAL A 163 6.22 3.81 -7.91
CA VAL A 163 5.30 2.74 -8.33
C VAL A 163 4.58 3.05 -9.65
N LEU A 164 4.80 4.23 -10.25
CA LEU A 164 4.23 4.58 -11.54
C LEU A 164 5.03 3.93 -12.67
N THR A 165 4.32 3.22 -13.55
CA THR A 165 4.91 2.70 -14.78
C THR A 165 5.14 3.85 -15.75
N HIS A 166 6.40 4.23 -15.97
CA HIS A 166 6.79 5.10 -17.06
C HIS A 166 7.27 4.21 -18.20
N GLU A 167 6.50 4.14 -19.29
CA GLU A 167 7.04 3.69 -20.57
C GLU A 167 7.81 4.87 -21.17
N TYR A 168 9.11 4.69 -21.42
CA TYR A 168 9.93 5.63 -22.17
C TYR A 168 9.78 5.39 -23.68
#